data_AF-A0A519H3L3-F1
#
_entry.id   AF-A0A519H3L3-F1
#
_cell.length_a   1.000
_cell.length_b   1.000
_cell.length_c   1.000
_cell.angle_alpha   90.00
_cell.angle_beta   90.00
_cell.angle_gamma   90.00
#
_symmetry.space_group_name_H-M   'P 1'
#
loop_
_entity.id
_entity.type
_entity.pdbx_description
1 polymer ?
#
loop_
_entity_poly.entity_id
_entity_poly.type
_entity_poly.pdbx_seq_one_letter_code
_entity_poly.pdbx_strand_id
1 'polypeptide(L)'
;MITAPHFTFAYWCLLVVALMPIGCAWLAKVGLFRKPRREGGLDNSNPRAWMAKLDGWRARANAAQANCFEALPFFIGAVIIAHQLGARQAMLDLLAFAFVI
;
A
#
# COMPACT_ATOMS: atom_id res chain seq x y z
N MET A 1 23.86 -28.09 -5.59
CA MET A 1 22.66 -28.01 -4.73
C MET A 1 21.96 -26.69 -5.06
N ILE A 2 20.82 -26.74 -5.76
CA ILE A 2 20.06 -25.52 -6.08
C ILE A 2 19.23 -25.20 -4.83
N THR A 3 19.62 -24.20 -4.06
CA THR A 3 18.76 -23.63 -3.00
C THR A 3 17.57 -22.98 -3.67
N ALA A 4 16.36 -23.36 -3.26
CA ALA A 4 15.15 -22.66 -3.68
C ALA A 4 15.27 -21.17 -3.28
N PRO A 5 14.89 -20.23 -4.17
CA PRO A 5 14.88 -18.82 -3.81
C PRO A 5 13.94 -18.61 -2.63
N HIS A 6 14.49 -18.17 -1.50
CA HIS A 6 13.74 -17.86 -0.30
C HIS A 6 13.33 -16.39 -0.31
N PHE A 7 12.07 -16.11 0.01
CA PHE A 7 11.59 -14.75 0.14
C PHE A 7 12.19 -14.12 1.41
N THR A 8 12.99 -13.06 1.24
CA THR A 8 13.63 -12.36 2.37
C THR A 8 12.60 -11.61 3.19
N PHE A 9 12.96 -11.25 4.43
CA PHE A 9 12.07 -10.47 5.28
C PHE A 9 11.80 -9.08 4.69
N ALA A 10 12.80 -8.45 4.07
CA ALA A 10 12.62 -7.23 3.31
C ALA A 10 11.64 -7.38 2.12
N TYR A 11 11.63 -8.52 1.42
CA TYR A 11 10.62 -8.77 0.39
C TYR A 11 9.21 -8.96 0.97
N TRP A 12 9.07 -9.58 2.16
CA TRP A 12 7.79 -9.61 2.89
C TRP A 12 7.31 -8.20 3.25
N CYS A 13 8.21 -7.33 3.70
CA CYS A 13 7.90 -5.92 3.95
C CYS A 13 7.43 -5.22 2.66
N LEU A 14 8.13 -5.43 1.54
CA LEU A 14 7.72 -4.91 0.22
C LEU A 14 6.30 -5.36 -0.14
N LEU A 15 5.98 -6.65 0.04
CA LEU A 15 4.65 -7.17 -0.22
C LEU A 15 3.59 -6.48 0.65
N VAL A 16 3.84 -6.31 1.96
CA VAL A 16 2.92 -5.61 2.87
C VAL A 16 2.68 -4.17 2.39
N VAL A 17 3.75 -3.42 2.11
CA VAL A 17 3.64 -2.02 1.64
C VAL A 17 2.92 -1.93 0.30
N ALA A 18 3.14 -2.88 -0.62
CA ALA A 18 2.42 -2.94 -1.90
C ALA A 18 0.91 -3.20 -1.73
N LEU A 19 0.50 -3.87 -0.66
CA LEU A 19 -0.90 -4.14 -0.34
C LEU A 19 -1.57 -3.00 0.48
N MET A 20 -0.79 -2.16 1.17
CA MET A 20 -1.33 -1.07 1.99
C MET A 20 -2.30 -0.13 1.24
N PRO A 21 -2.01 0.36 0.00
CA PRO A 21 -2.95 1.22 -0.71
C PRO A 21 -4.33 0.56 -0.89
N ILE A 22 -4.36 -0.75 -1.15
CA ILE A 22 -5.61 -1.51 -1.31
C ILE A 22 -6.38 -1.56 0.01
N GLY A 23 -5.68 -1.80 1.12
CA GLY A 23 -6.25 -1.75 2.46
C GLY A 23 -6.86 -0.38 2.79
N CYS A 24 -6.13 0.70 2.54
CA CYS A 24 -6.61 2.07 2.73
C CYS A 24 -7.82 2.40 1.85
N ALA A 25 -7.79 1.99 0.57
CA ALA A 25 -8.91 2.15 -0.36
C ALA A 25 -10.16 1.41 0.11
N TRP A 26 -9.99 0.20 0.66
CA TRP A 26 -11.08 -0.57 1.22
C TRP A 26 -11.68 0.13 2.44
N LEU A 27 -10.84 0.56 3.39
CA LEU A 27 -11.25 1.33 4.56
C LEU A 27 -12.06 2.58 4.19
N ALA A 28 -11.61 3.36 3.19
CA ALA A 28 -12.32 4.54 2.71
C ALA A 28 -13.74 4.23 2.18
N LYS A 29 -13.98 2.98 1.73
CA LYS A 29 -15.23 2.52 1.12
C LYS A 29 -16.08 1.63 2.03
N VAL A 30 -15.62 1.27 3.23
CA VAL A 30 -16.36 0.41 4.17
C VAL A 30 -17.75 1.00 4.46
N GLY A 31 -18.77 0.14 4.35
CA GLY A 31 -20.18 0.47 4.56
C GLY A 31 -20.89 1.12 3.36
N LEU A 32 -20.16 1.44 2.28
CA LEU A 32 -20.72 2.10 1.09
C LEU A 32 -20.99 1.13 -0.06
N PHE A 33 -20.47 -0.10 0.02
CA PHE A 33 -20.59 -1.14 -1.02
C PHE A 33 -22.03 -1.55 -1.33
N ARG A 34 -22.92 -1.53 -0.34
CA ARG A 34 -24.33 -1.93 -0.48
C ARG A 34 -25.29 -0.75 -0.65
N LYS A 35 -24.78 0.48 -0.57
CA LYS A 35 -25.61 1.68 -0.60
C LYS A 35 -25.93 2.05 -2.05
N PRO A 36 -27.19 2.31 -2.42
CA PRO A 36 -27.53 2.81 -3.74
C PRO A 36 -26.82 4.13 -4.03
N ARG A 37 -26.35 4.31 -5.27
CA ARG A 37 -25.61 5.51 -5.68
C ARG A 37 -26.41 6.81 -5.46
N ARG A 38 -27.73 6.78 -5.70
CA ARG A 38 -28.65 7.91 -5.47
C ARG A 38 -28.68 8.40 -4.02
N GLU A 39 -28.30 7.55 -3.07
CA GLU A 39 -28.26 7.88 -1.63
C GLU A 39 -26.83 8.24 -1.17
N GLY A 40 -25.86 8.35 -2.10
CA GLY A 40 -24.46 8.59 -1.77
C GLY A 40 -23.63 7.31 -1.58
N GLY A 41 -24.06 6.20 -2.20
CA GLY A 41 -23.23 4.99 -2.35
C GLY A 41 -22.05 5.18 -3.30
N LEU A 42 -21.31 4.09 -3.54
CA LEU A 42 -20.15 4.10 -4.43
C LEU A 42 -20.50 4.51 -5.87
N ASP A 43 -19.62 5.30 -6.46
CA ASP A 43 -19.69 5.71 -7.86
C ASP A 43 -18.49 5.15 -8.62
N ASN A 44 -18.70 4.05 -9.33
CA ASN A 44 -17.65 3.43 -10.14
C ASN A 44 -17.47 4.07 -11.52
N SER A 45 -18.36 4.98 -11.93
CA SER A 45 -18.22 5.68 -13.22
C SER A 45 -17.23 6.85 -13.14
N ASN A 46 -17.13 7.49 -11.97
CA ASN A 46 -16.15 8.54 -11.70
C ASN A 46 -15.56 8.39 -10.28
N PRO A 47 -14.76 7.33 -10.05
CA PRO A 47 -14.30 6.95 -8.72
C PRO A 47 -13.40 8.01 -8.08
N ARG A 48 -12.61 8.75 -8.87
CA ARG A 48 -11.71 9.81 -8.36
C ARG A 48 -12.50 11.01 -7.85
N ALA A 49 -13.45 11.52 -8.65
CA ALA A 49 -14.29 12.63 -8.21
C ALA A 49 -15.18 12.25 -7.03
N TRP A 50 -15.61 10.99 -6.93
CA TRP A 50 -16.35 10.49 -5.77
C TRP A 50 -15.48 10.40 -4.51
N MET A 51 -14.27 9.85 -4.61
CA MET A 51 -13.33 9.78 -3.48
C MET A 51 -12.95 11.17 -2.94
N ALA A 52 -12.86 12.18 -3.81
CA ALA A 52 -12.59 13.57 -3.42
C ALA A 52 -13.73 14.22 -2.60
N LYS A 53 -14.94 13.65 -2.61
CA LYS A 53 -16.09 14.12 -1.82
C LYS A 53 -16.21 13.44 -0.47
N LEU A 54 -15.37 12.46 -0.16
CA LEU A 54 -15.35 11.81 1.15
C LEU A 54 -14.92 12.83 2.21
N ASP A 55 -15.43 12.68 3.43
CA ASP A 55 -15.10 13.53 4.57
C ASP A 55 -14.77 12.69 5.82
N GLY A 56 -14.24 13.35 6.85
CA GLY A 56 -13.90 12.77 8.13
C GLY A 56 -12.86 11.66 8.00
N TRP A 57 -13.12 10.53 8.66
CA TRP A 57 -12.16 9.42 8.69
C TRP A 57 -11.99 8.73 7.34
N ARG A 58 -13.00 8.75 6.46
CA ARG A 58 -12.92 8.17 5.12
C ARG A 58 -12.04 9.00 4.19
N ALA A 59 -12.10 10.32 4.31
CA ALA A 59 -11.15 11.21 3.62
C ALA A 59 -9.71 10.93 4.05
N ARG A 60 -9.47 10.74 5.36
CA ARG A 60 -8.15 10.38 5.88
C ARG A 60 -7.66 9.02 5.35
N ALA A 61 -8.54 8.02 5.26
CA ALA A 61 -8.18 6.73 4.66
C ALA A 61 -7.83 6.85 3.17
N ASN A 62 -8.56 7.70 2.42
CA ASN A 62 -8.23 7.99 1.02
C ASN A 62 -6.91 8.76 0.87
N ALA A 63 -6.63 9.70 1.78
CA ALA A 63 -5.33 10.39 1.83
C ALA A 63 -4.18 9.41 2.14
N ALA A 64 -4.38 8.49 3.10
CA ALA A 64 -3.40 7.44 3.39
C ALA A 64 -3.13 6.55 2.17
N GLN A 65 -4.17 6.18 1.40
CA GLN A 65 -4.01 5.45 0.14
C GLN A 65 -3.10 6.21 -0.83
N ALA A 66 -3.32 7.52 -1.02
CA ALA A 66 -2.50 8.35 -1.91
C ALA A 66 -1.04 8.40 -1.44
N ASN A 67 -0.81 8.65 -0.14
CA ASN A 67 0.53 8.66 0.45
C ASN A 67 1.25 7.32 0.26
N CYS A 68 0.54 6.19 0.45
CA CYS A 68 1.13 4.88 0.21
C CYS A 68 1.56 4.71 -1.25
N PHE A 69 0.76 5.16 -2.23
CA PHE A 69 1.13 5.11 -3.64
C PHE A 69 2.33 6.01 -3.98
N GLU A 70 2.45 7.17 -3.35
CA GLU A 70 3.59 8.08 -3.54
C GLU A 70 4.89 7.49 -2.97
N ALA A 71 4.83 6.84 -1.80
CA ALA A 71 5.99 6.24 -1.15
C ALA A 71 6.44 4.90 -1.78
N LEU A 72 5.48 4.11 -2.27
CA LEU A 72 5.70 2.75 -2.80
C LEU A 72 6.83 2.65 -3.86
N PRO A 73 6.90 3.49 -4.92
CA PRO A 73 7.93 3.32 -5.95
C PRO A 73 9.35 3.50 -5.38
N PHE A 74 9.53 4.43 -4.45
CA PHE A 74 10.81 4.66 -3.80
C PHE A 74 11.19 3.48 -2.89
N PHE A 75 10.23 2.92 -2.15
CA PHE A 75 10.46 1.76 -1.31
C PHE A 75 10.82 0.51 -2.12
N ILE A 76 10.07 0.25 -3.21
CA ILE A 76 10.37 -0.84 -4.16
C ILE A 76 11.79 -0.69 -4.71
N GLY A 77 12.13 0.51 -5.21
CA GLY A 77 13.45 0.80 -5.76
C GLY A 77 14.57 0.54 -4.75
N ALA A 78 14.42 1.08 -3.53
CA ALA A 78 15.41 0.91 -2.46
C ALA A 78 15.65 -0.58 -2.11
N VAL A 79 14.58 -1.35 -1.90
CA VAL A 79 14.69 -2.77 -1.53
C VAL A 79 15.30 -3.60 -2.65
N ILE A 80 14.89 -3.38 -3.91
CA ILE A 80 15.41 -4.14 -5.06
C ILE A 80 16.88 -3.79 -5.32
N ILE A 81 17.23 -2.50 -5.34
CA ILE A 81 18.63 -2.07 -5.56
C ILE A 81 19.53 -2.60 -4.45
N ALA A 82 19.11 -2.57 -3.19
CA ALA A 82 19.89 -3.10 -2.08
C ALA A 82 20.15 -4.62 -2.22
N HIS A 83 19.16 -5.40 -2.66
CA HIS A 83 19.36 -6.81 -2.97
C HIS A 83 20.30 -7.02 -4.16
N GLN A 84 20.14 -6.24 -5.25
CA GLN A 84 20.99 -6.34 -6.44
C GLN A 84 22.46 -6.04 -6.14
N LEU A 85 22.72 -5.08 -5.26
CA LEU A 85 24.08 -4.73 -4.83
C LEU A 85 24.63 -5.67 -3.75
N GLY A 86 23.87 -6.67 -3.30
CA GLY A 86 24.29 -7.60 -2.25
C GLY A 86 24.51 -6.90 -0.90
N ALA A 87 23.69 -5.90 -0.57
CA ALA A 87 23.77 -5.21 0.71
C ALA A 87 23.64 -6.19 1.89
N ARG A 88 24.21 -5.84 3.05
CA ARG A 88 24.15 -6.69 4.25
C ARG A 88 22.70 -7.02 4.62
N GLN A 89 22.30 -8.29 4.47
CA GLN A 89 20.92 -8.76 4.60
C GLN A 89 20.22 -8.26 5.88
N ALA A 90 20.87 -8.41 7.04
CA ALA A 90 20.29 -7.99 8.31
C ALA A 90 20.09 -6.46 8.43
N MET A 91 20.85 -5.64 7.69
CA MET A 91 20.59 -4.19 7.63
C MET A 91 19.37 -3.90 6.77
N LEU A 92 19.28 -4.56 5.62
CA LEU A 92 18.16 -4.40 4.70
C LEU A 92 16.84 -4.82 5.36
N ASP A 93 16.83 -5.96 6.04
CA ASP A 93 15.68 -6.46 6.78
C ASP A 93 15.25 -5.50 7.90
N LEU A 94 16.20 -4.95 8.66
CA LEU A 94 15.92 -3.96 9.72
C LEU A 94 15.33 -2.66 9.16
N LEU A 95 15.93 -2.12 8.10
CA LEU A 95 15.47 -0.87 7.48
C LEU A 95 14.11 -1.05 6.80
N ALA A 96 13.89 -2.18 6.13
CA ALA A 96 12.60 -2.51 5.53
C ALA A 96 11.51 -2.62 6.59
N PHE A 97 11.80 -3.28 7.72
CA PHE A 97 10.88 -3.35 8.85
C PHE A 97 10.57 -1.99 9.45
N ALA A 98 11.60 -1.18 9.71
CA ALA A 98 11.46 0.16 10.25
C ALA A 98 10.64 1.09 9.34
N PHE A 99 10.59 0.84 8.03
CA PHE A 99 9.73 1.57 7.11
C PHE A 99 8.25 1.15 7.22
N VAL A 100 7.96 -0.10 7.58
CA VAL A 100 6.59 -0.64 7.66
C VAL A 100 5.86 -0.20 8.93
N ILE A 101 6.58 -0.09 10.06
CA ILE A 101 6.03 0.26 11.38
C ILE A 101 5.96 1.77 11.63
#